data_AF-A0A846WUC5-F1
#
_entry.id   AF-A0A846WUC5-F1
#
_cell.length_a   1.000
_cell.length_b   1.000
_cell.length_c   1.000
_cell.angle_alpha   90.00
_cell.angle_beta   90.00
_cell.angle_gamma   90.00
#
_symmetry.space_group_name_H-M   'P 1'
#
loop_
_entity.id
_entity.type
_entity.pdbx_description
1 polymer ?
#
loop_
_entity_poly.entity_id
_entity_poly.type
_entity_poly.pdbx_seq_one_letter_code
_entity_poly.pdbx_strand_id
1 'polypeptide(L)'
;MDVSVTYPDGRLVIYQLKYYPEGMSGGFVGRRDKVKKSFVRAVKEQEPHEWVLVAPCSNFTTPEKGYIRRLPEAFTPAGKRRPTVGWMGRAELNQMLIDYPEVDRWLTLNHYRRTRQIFEQEQTAAQRLEC
;
A
#
# COMPACT_ATOMS: atom_id res chain seq x y z
N MET A 1 5.67 2.84 -2.56
CA MET A 1 5.95 2.53 -1.16
C MET A 1 5.48 1.11 -0.90
N ASP A 2 6.36 0.31 -0.34
CA ASP A 2 6.18 -1.07 0.05
C ASP A 2 6.50 -1.18 1.54
N VAL A 3 5.69 -1.97 2.26
CA VAL A 3 5.90 -2.28 3.67
C VAL A 3 6.07 -3.77 3.78
N SER A 4 7.23 -4.20 4.28
CA SER A 4 7.50 -5.59 4.60
C SER A 4 7.19 -5.85 6.08
N VAL A 5 6.48 -6.95 6.33
CA VAL A 5 6.14 -7.41 7.68
C VAL A 5 6.63 -8.85 7.81
N THR A 6 7.56 -9.07 8.72
CA THR A 6 8.03 -10.41 9.08
C THR A 6 7.36 -10.84 10.36
N TYR A 7 6.59 -11.93 10.28
CA TYR A 7 5.93 -12.54 11.43
C TYR A 7 6.91 -13.43 12.22
N PRO A 8 6.63 -13.71 13.51
CA PRO A 8 7.50 -14.55 14.35
C PRO A 8 7.73 -15.98 13.82
N ASP A 9 6.82 -16.49 13.00
CA ASP A 9 6.93 -17.78 12.31
C ASP A 9 7.86 -17.74 11.08
N GLY A 10 8.50 -16.60 10.80
CA GLY A 10 9.36 -16.37 9.63
C GLY A 10 8.58 -16.03 8.36
N ARG A 11 7.26 -15.91 8.42
CA ARG A 11 6.44 -15.54 7.27
C ARG A 11 6.65 -14.06 6.94
N LEU A 12 7.06 -13.80 5.70
CA LEU A 12 7.21 -12.46 5.13
C LEU A 12 5.98 -12.10 4.30
N VAL A 13 5.32 -10.99 4.65
CA VAL A 13 4.21 -10.39 3.91
C VAL A 13 4.62 -9.01 3.41
N ILE A 14 4.37 -8.73 2.12
CA ILE A 14 4.64 -7.43 1.53
C ILE A 14 3.33 -6.74 1.18
N TYR A 15 3.10 -5.57 1.76
CA TYR A 15 1.99 -4.69 1.43
C TYR A 15 2.47 -3.62 0.45
N GLN A 16 1.98 -3.69 -0.79
CA GLN A 16 2.33 -2.74 -1.83
C GLN A 16 1.22 -1.68 -1.98
N LEU A 17 1.50 -0.46 -1.55
CA LEU A 17 0.58 0.67 -1.75
C LEU A 17 0.69 1.22 -3.18
N LYS A 18 -0.45 1.27 -3.89
CA LYS A 18 -0.59 1.96 -5.17
C LYS A 18 -1.82 2.87 -5.17
N TYR A 19 -1.59 4.16 -5.33
CA TYR A 19 -2.63 5.17 -5.40
C TYR A 19 -3.13 5.31 -6.84
N TYR A 20 -4.37 4.88 -7.11
CA TYR A 20 -5.05 5.04 -8.39
C TYR A 20 -6.47 5.58 -8.15
N PRO A 21 -6.71 6.90 -8.25
CA PRO A 21 -8.00 7.50 -7.89
C PRO A 21 -9.17 7.04 -8.78
N GLU A 22 -8.88 6.61 -10.01
CA GLU A 22 -9.86 6.09 -10.98
C GLU A 22 -9.83 4.54 -11.09
N GLY A 23 -9.24 3.84 -10.11
CA GLY A 23 -9.00 2.39 -10.16
C GLY A 23 -7.88 1.99 -11.13
N MET A 24 -7.70 0.69 -11.38
CA MET A 24 -6.74 0.22 -12.41
C MET A 24 -7.33 0.27 -13.82
N SER A 25 -8.50 0.91 -13.96
CA SER A 25 -9.41 0.83 -15.11
C SER A 25 -9.51 2.07 -16.01
N GLY A 26 -9.11 3.26 -15.57
CA GLY A 26 -9.19 4.47 -16.41
C GLY A 26 -8.11 4.62 -17.51
N GLY A 27 -7.16 3.67 -17.62
CA GLY A 27 -5.96 3.79 -18.48
C GLY A 27 -5.09 2.53 -18.47
N PHE A 28 -5.78 1.38 -18.59
CA PHE A 28 -5.45 0.04 -18.07
C PHE A 28 -4.03 -0.53 -18.28
N VAL A 29 -3.30 -0.19 -19.35
CA VAL A 29 -2.04 -0.91 -19.66
C VAL A 29 -0.89 -0.45 -18.75
N GLY A 30 -0.71 0.86 -18.58
CA GLY A 30 0.40 1.39 -17.79
C GLY A 30 0.29 1.07 -16.29
N ARG A 31 -0.93 1.02 -15.74
CA ARG A 31 -1.17 0.73 -14.32
C ARG A 31 -0.91 -0.74 -14.01
N ARG A 32 -1.39 -1.66 -14.86
CA ARG A 32 -1.13 -3.10 -14.73
C ARG A 32 0.36 -3.42 -14.87
N ASP A 33 1.05 -2.81 -15.82
CA ASP A 33 2.50 -3.01 -15.99
C ASP A 33 3.28 -2.54 -14.75
N LYS A 34 2.92 -1.40 -14.15
CA LYS A 34 3.52 -0.94 -12.89
C LYS A 34 3.27 -1.90 -11.73
N VAL A 35 2.08 -2.50 -11.64
CA VAL A 35 1.75 -3.53 -10.64
C VAL A 35 2.60 -4.78 -10.87
N LYS A 36 2.64 -5.29 -12.10
CA LYS A 36 3.50 -6.42 -12.50
C LYS A 36 4.96 -6.17 -12.15
N LYS A 37 5.53 -5.03 -12.52
CA LYS A 37 6.92 -4.67 -12.21
C LYS A 37 7.19 -4.68 -10.72
N SER A 38 6.24 -4.16 -9.93
CA SER A 38 6.36 -4.15 -8.46
C SER A 38 6.30 -5.56 -7.89
N PHE A 39 5.39 -6.40 -8.38
CA PHE A 39 5.28 -7.81 -8.00
C PHE A 39 6.57 -8.59 -8.31
N VAL A 40 7.05 -8.52 -9.55
CA VAL A 40 8.28 -9.22 -9.97
C VAL A 40 9.48 -8.78 -9.16
N ARG A 41 9.60 -7.48 -8.89
CA ARG A 41 10.66 -6.93 -8.04
C ARG A 41 10.59 -7.49 -6.62
N ALA A 42 9.41 -7.46 -5.99
CA ALA A 42 9.21 -7.99 -4.64
C ALA A 42 9.58 -9.48 -4.56
N VAL A 43 9.14 -10.28 -5.52
CA VAL A 43 9.48 -11.71 -5.58
C VAL A 43 10.96 -11.95 -5.80
N LYS A 44 11.60 -11.19 -6.68
CA LYS A 44 13.04 -11.36 -6.97
C LYS A 44 13.92 -11.00 -5.78
N GLU A 45 13.62 -9.88 -5.13
CA GLU A 45 14.46 -9.28 -4.08
C GLU A 45 14.18 -9.86 -2.68
N GLN A 46 12.93 -10.21 -2.37
CA GLN A 46 12.51 -10.51 -1.01
C GLN A 46 11.87 -11.89 -0.83
N GLU A 47 11.43 -12.55 -1.90
CA GLU A 47 10.76 -13.87 -1.85
C GLU A 47 9.65 -13.97 -0.79
N PRO A 48 8.67 -13.05 -0.79
CA PRO A 48 7.61 -13.04 0.19
C PRO A 48 6.78 -14.32 0.14
N HIS A 49 6.17 -14.66 1.27
CA HIS A 49 5.15 -15.72 1.34
C HIS A 49 3.81 -15.19 0.85
N GLU A 50 3.53 -13.92 1.11
CA GLU A 50 2.31 -13.24 0.67
C GLU A 50 2.61 -11.84 0.15
N TRP A 51 1.92 -11.46 -0.92
CA TRP A 51 2.02 -10.14 -1.52
C TRP A 51 0.61 -9.52 -1.67
N VAL A 52 0.39 -8.37 -1.04
CA VAL A 52 -0.92 -7.72 -0.96
C VAL A 52 -0.89 -6.39 -1.69
N LEU A 53 -1.75 -6.21 -2.69
CA LEU A 53 -1.91 -4.91 -3.36
C LEU A 53 -2.91 -4.03 -2.60
N VAL A 54 -2.47 -2.88 -2.12
CA VAL A 54 -3.30 -1.93 -1.37
C VAL A 54 -3.66 -0.75 -2.26
N ALA A 55 -4.96 -0.47 -2.40
CA ALA A 55 -5.50 0.65 -3.18
C ALA A 55 -6.57 1.41 -2.37
N PRO A 56 -6.22 2.56 -1.75
CA PRO A 56 -7.09 3.24 -0.78
C PRO A 56 -8.24 4.03 -1.41
N CYS A 57 -8.17 4.40 -2.68
CA CYS A 57 -9.17 5.27 -3.31
C CYS A 57 -10.34 4.54 -3.96
N SER A 58 -10.18 3.25 -4.27
CA SER A 58 -11.14 2.49 -5.06
C SER A 58 -11.15 1.04 -4.62
N ASN A 59 -12.33 0.42 -4.71
CA ASN A 59 -12.42 -1.03 -4.57
C ASN A 59 -12.01 -1.71 -5.88
N PHE A 60 -11.40 -2.89 -5.76
CA PHE A 60 -11.03 -3.68 -6.92
C PHE A 60 -12.27 -4.27 -7.60
N THR A 61 -12.36 -4.07 -8.91
CA THR A 61 -13.38 -4.72 -9.75
C THR A 61 -13.06 -6.21 -9.93
N THR A 62 -14.06 -7.02 -10.31
CA THR A 62 -13.85 -8.46 -10.58
C THR A 62 -12.74 -8.75 -11.59
N PRO A 63 -12.63 -8.02 -12.73
CA PRO A 63 -11.54 -8.21 -13.67
C PRO A 63 -10.15 -7.89 -13.08
N GLU A 64 -10.06 -6.88 -12.23
CA GLU A 64 -8.82 -6.49 -11.55
C GLU A 64 -8.38 -7.53 -10.53
N LYS A 65 -9.31 -8.07 -9.73
CA LYS A 65 -9.04 -9.20 -8.83
C LYS A 65 -8.56 -10.42 -9.62
N GLY A 66 -9.18 -10.70 -10.77
CA GLY A 66 -8.75 -11.77 -11.68
C GLY A 66 -7.37 -11.55 -12.31
N TYR A 67 -6.94 -10.30 -12.51
CA TYR A 67 -5.58 -9.98 -12.94
C TYR A 67 -4.57 -10.26 -11.81
N ILE A 68 -4.84 -9.77 -10.59
CA ILE A 68 -3.96 -9.96 -9.43
C ILE A 68 -3.76 -11.44 -9.14
N ARG A 69 -4.84 -12.24 -9.12
CA ARG A 69 -4.80 -13.69 -8.88
C ARG A 69 -3.87 -14.45 -9.84
N ARG A 70 -3.73 -13.96 -11.07
CA ARG A 70 -2.88 -14.59 -12.10
C ARG A 70 -1.42 -14.18 -12.03
N LEU A 71 -1.06 -13.18 -11.21
CA LEU A 71 0.33 -12.69 -11.12
C LEU A 71 1.33 -13.78 -10.71
N PRO A 72 1.08 -14.61 -9.67
CA PRO A 72 2.05 -15.62 -9.25
C PRO A 72 2.30 -16.68 -10.31
N GLU A 73 1.26 -17.11 -11.00
CA GLU A 73 1.38 -18.11 -12.07
C GLU A 73 2.08 -17.53 -13.29
N ALA A 74 1.73 -16.32 -13.70
CA ALA A 74 2.21 -15.73 -14.95
C ALA A 74 3.60 -15.08 -14.84
N PHE A 75 4.00 -14.61 -13.66
CA PHE A 75 5.17 -13.71 -13.53
C PHE A 75 6.12 -14.05 -12.39
N THR A 76 5.95 -15.16 -11.67
CA THR A 76 6.98 -15.62 -10.72
C THR A 76 8.20 -16.14 -11.50
N PRO A 77 9.41 -15.58 -11.27
CA PRO A 77 10.62 -16.08 -11.92
C PRO A 77 10.91 -17.55 -11.56
N ALA A 78 11.53 -18.29 -12.47
CA ALA A 78 11.94 -19.67 -12.20
C ALA A 78 12.91 -19.73 -11.01
N GLY A 79 12.74 -20.74 -10.14
CA GLY A 79 13.56 -20.92 -8.94
C GLY A 79 13.20 -20.02 -7.75
N LYS A 80 12.14 -19.20 -7.86
CA LYS A 80 11.63 -18.36 -6.75
C LYS A 80 10.35 -18.92 -6.15
N ARG A 81 10.12 -18.65 -4.86
CA ARG A 81 8.84 -18.96 -4.20
C ARG A 81 7.68 -18.24 -4.89
N ARG A 82 6.57 -18.95 -5.12
CA ARG A 82 5.31 -18.37 -5.58
C ARG A 82 4.54 -17.82 -4.35
N PRO A 83 4.38 -16.50 -4.20
CA PRO A 83 3.62 -15.95 -3.08
C PRO A 83 2.11 -16.14 -3.30
N THR A 84 1.36 -16.28 -2.20
CA THR A 84 -0.09 -16.03 -2.22
C THR A 84 -0.32 -14.54 -2.46
N VAL A 85 -1.35 -14.19 -3.23
CA VAL A 85 -1.66 -12.80 -3.54
C VAL A 85 -2.98 -12.35 -2.93
N GLY A 86 -2.94 -11.19 -2.28
CA GLY A 86 -4.09 -10.52 -1.71
C GLY A 86 -4.31 -9.14 -2.34
N TRP A 87 -5.44 -8.53 -2.00
CA TRP A 87 -5.73 -7.14 -2.33
C TRP A 87 -6.51 -6.52 -1.18
N MET A 88 -6.39 -5.20 -1.06
CA MET A 88 -7.09 -4.43 -0.05
C MET A 88 -7.54 -3.10 -0.65
N GLY A 89 -8.85 -2.98 -0.86
CA GLY A 89 -9.47 -1.76 -1.37
C GLY A 89 -9.85 -0.81 -0.24
N ARG A 90 -10.58 0.24 -0.61
CA ARG A 90 -11.09 1.23 0.35
C ARG A 90 -11.99 0.59 1.42
N ALA A 91 -12.86 -0.34 1.02
CA ALA A 91 -13.79 -0.98 1.96
C ALA A 91 -13.04 -1.80 3.02
N GLU A 92 -12.07 -2.61 2.61
CA GLU A 92 -11.28 -3.43 3.54
C GLU A 92 -10.40 -2.57 4.44
N LEU A 93 -9.79 -1.50 3.91
CA LEU A 93 -9.03 -0.53 4.72
C LEU A 93 -9.91 0.18 5.75
N ASN A 94 -11.10 0.62 5.36
CA ASN A 94 -12.03 1.26 6.27
C ASN A 94 -12.46 0.30 7.38
N GLN A 95 -12.75 -0.96 7.04
CA GLN A 95 -13.09 -1.98 8.05
C GLN A 95 -11.91 -2.19 9.01
N MET A 96 -10.68 -2.26 8.52
CA MET A 96 -9.51 -2.37 9.40
C MET A 96 -9.34 -1.17 10.33
N LEU A 97 -9.62 0.06 9.87
CA LEU A 97 -9.56 1.23 10.74
C LEU A 97 -10.67 1.22 11.81
N ILE A 98 -11.82 0.59 11.52
CA ILE A 98 -12.88 0.36 12.50
C ILE A 98 -12.45 -0.72 13.52
N ASP A 99 -11.85 -1.81 13.04
CA ASP A 99 -11.44 -2.94 13.88
C ASP A 99 -10.23 -2.61 14.76
N TYR A 100 -9.38 -1.69 14.32
CA TYR A 100 -8.18 -1.22 15.03
C TYR A 100 -8.23 0.30 15.26
N PRO A 101 -9.13 0.80 16.12
CA PRO A 101 -9.34 2.22 16.34
C PRO A 101 -8.11 2.94 16.93
N GLU A 102 -7.19 2.21 17.56
CA GLU A 102 -5.90 2.72 18.02
C GLU A 102 -4.96 3.08 16.86
N VAL A 103 -5.03 2.36 15.74
CA VAL A 103 -4.25 2.68 14.53
C VAL A 103 -4.80 3.94 13.89
N ASP A 104 -6.14 4.05 13.78
CA ASP A 104 -6.80 5.27 13.33
C ASP A 104 -6.42 6.46 14.23
N ARG A 105 -6.55 6.30 15.56
CA ARG A 105 -6.16 7.32 16.54
C ARG A 105 -4.68 7.71 16.42
N TRP A 106 -3.77 6.75 16.25
CA TRP A 106 -2.33 7.02 16.06
C TRP A 106 -2.07 7.78 14.76
N LEU A 107 -2.75 7.40 13.66
CA LEU A 107 -2.67 8.09 12.37
C LEU A 107 -3.21 9.52 12.48
N THR A 108 -4.39 9.71 13.09
CA THR A 108 -4.98 11.05 13.30
C THR A 108 -4.07 11.90 14.18
N LEU A 109 -3.59 11.37 15.31
CA LEU A 109 -2.74 12.11 16.25
C LEU A 109 -1.38 12.47 15.63
N ASN A 110 -0.73 11.57 14.87
CA ASN A 110 0.55 11.88 14.23
C ASN A 110 0.41 12.78 13.00
N HIS A 111 -0.66 12.64 12.23
CA HIS A 111 -0.95 13.57 11.15
C HIS A 111 -1.22 14.97 11.73
N TYR A 112 -1.94 15.04 12.86
CA TYR A 112 -2.09 16.28 13.64
C TYR A 112 -0.76 16.80 14.16
N ARG A 113 0.15 15.97 14.67
CA ARG A 113 1.48 16.42 15.15
C ARG A 113 2.31 17.02 14.03
N ARG A 114 2.30 16.42 12.83
CA ARG A 114 3.05 16.95 11.68
C ARG A 114 2.45 18.25 11.17
N THR A 115 1.13 18.33 11.06
CA THR A 115 0.41 19.56 10.71
C THR A 115 0.58 20.65 11.77
N ARG A 116 0.61 20.28 13.06
CA ARG A 116 0.86 21.19 14.18
C ARG A 116 2.31 21.69 14.22
N GLN A 117 3.30 20.84 13.95
CA GLN A 117 4.70 21.27 13.81
C GLN A 117 4.87 22.27 12.66
N ILE A 118 4.19 22.03 11.52
CA ILE A 118 4.17 22.99 10.41
C ILE A 118 3.52 24.30 10.86
N PHE A 119 2.35 24.24 11.51
CA PHE A 119 1.66 25.44 12.00
C PHE A 119 2.47 26.24 13.05
N GLU A 120 3.15 25.57 13.97
CA GLU A 120 4.03 26.18 14.97
C GLU A 120 5.29 26.80 14.32
N GLN A 121 5.84 26.17 13.28
CA GLN A 121 6.93 26.72 12.48
C GLN A 121 6.50 27.97 11.71
N GLU A 122 5.30 27.96 11.10
CA GLU A 122 4.72 29.11 10.40
C GLU A 122 4.42 30.28 11.37
N GLN A 123 3.88 30.00 12.57
CA GLN A 123 3.68 31.03 13.61
C GLN A 123 5.01 31.64 14.09
N THR A 124 6.03 30.81 14.29
CA THR A 124 7.35 31.27 14.72
C THR A 124 8.05 32.06 13.61
N ALA A 125 7.86 31.68 12.35
CA ALA A 125 8.38 32.40 11.20
C ALA A 125 7.68 33.76 11.01
N ALA A 126 6.36 33.82 11.20
CA ALA A 126 5.59 35.06 11.17
C ALA A 126 6.02 36.04 12.29
N GLN A 127 6.26 35.54 13.51
CA GLN A 127 6.77 36.37 14.62
C GLN A 127 8.21 36.86 14.42
N ARG A 128 9.02 36.20 13.59
CA ARG A 128 10.39 36.65 13.27
C ARG A 128 10.46 37.72 12.19
N LEU A 129 9.36 38.00 11.50
CA LEU A 129 9.25 39.04 10.47
C LEU A 129 8.71 40.37 11.02
N GLU A 130 8.41 40.47 12.31
CA GLU A 130 7.96 41.68 13.00
C GLU A 130 9.04 42.31 13.92
N CYS A 131 10.33 42.19 13.58
CA CYS A 131 11.43 42.94 14.18
C CYS A 131 12.19 43.76 13.13
#